data_AF-A0A960H9H1-F1
#
_entry.id   AF-A0A960H9H1-F1
#
_cell.length_a   1.000
_cell.length_b   1.000
_cell.length_c   1.000
_cell.angle_alpha   90.00
_cell.angle_beta   90.00
_cell.angle_gamma   90.00
#
_symmetry.space_group_name_H-M   'P 1'
#
loop_
_entity.id
_entity.type
_entity.pdbx_description
1 polymer ?
#
loop_
_entity_poly.entity_id
_entity_poly.type
_entity_poly.pdbx_seq_one_letter_code
_entity_poly.pdbx_strand_id
1 'polypeptide(L)'
;DEGDSQLGDFIEDSEAVVAVDAVSFTLLQDQLQSVLETLSEREAGVVRLRFGLTDGQPRTLDEIGQVYGVTRERIRQIESKTMSKLRHPSRSQVLRDYLD
;
A
#
# COMPACT_ATOMS: atom_id res chain seq x y z
N ASP A 1 -44.20 -34.17 -10.83
CA ASP A 1 -42.87 -33.70 -11.25
C ASP A 1 -42.91 -32.23 -11.53
N GLU A 2 -42.77 -31.45 -10.46
CA GLU A 2 -42.58 -30.00 -10.50
C GLU A 2 -41.13 -29.73 -10.08
N GLY A 3 -40.43 -28.92 -10.86
CA GLY A 3 -39.08 -28.47 -10.51
C GLY A 3 -38.15 -28.29 -11.71
N ASP A 4 -38.63 -27.67 -12.79
CA ASP A 4 -37.74 -26.98 -13.73
C ASP A 4 -37.07 -25.82 -12.96
N SER A 5 -35.98 -26.12 -12.25
CA SER A 5 -35.13 -25.11 -11.64
C SER A 5 -34.42 -24.37 -12.77
N GLN A 6 -35.10 -23.28 -13.14
CA GLN A 6 -34.71 -22.19 -14.01
C GLN A 6 -33.22 -21.87 -13.85
N LEU A 7 -32.48 -22.01 -14.96
CA LEU A 7 -31.12 -21.51 -15.15
C LEU A 7 -31.12 -19.97 -15.15
N GLY A 8 -31.42 -19.38 -13.99
CA GLY A 8 -31.59 -17.93 -13.82
C GLY A 8 -30.95 -17.38 -12.53
N ASP A 9 -30.21 -18.19 -11.77
CA ASP A 9 -29.70 -17.80 -10.44
C ASP A 9 -28.16 -17.68 -10.35
N PHE A 10 -27.49 -17.37 -11.46
CA PHE A 10 -26.07 -17.00 -11.43
C PHE A 10 -25.83 -15.79 -12.33
N ILE A 11 -26.48 -14.67 -12.01
CA ILE A 11 -25.89 -13.38 -12.31
C ILE A 11 -25.01 -13.05 -11.10
N GLU A 12 -23.75 -13.44 -11.18
CA GLU A 12 -22.73 -12.99 -10.23
C GLU A 12 -22.67 -11.47 -10.37
N ASP A 13 -23.23 -10.77 -9.39
CA ASP A 13 -23.42 -9.32 -9.42
C ASP A 13 -22.05 -8.64 -9.43
N SER A 14 -21.57 -8.32 -10.63
CA SER A 14 -20.28 -7.68 -10.86
C SER A 14 -20.16 -6.34 -10.14
N GLU A 15 -21.27 -5.65 -9.85
CA GLU A 15 -21.24 -4.40 -9.09
C GLU A 15 -20.91 -4.64 -7.61
N ALA A 16 -21.44 -5.72 -7.02
CA ALA A 16 -21.13 -6.11 -5.65
C ALA A 16 -19.65 -6.50 -5.50
N VAL A 17 -19.08 -7.22 -6.48
CA VAL A 17 -17.64 -7.57 -6.49
C VAL A 17 -16.77 -6.31 -6.56
N VAL A 18 -17.11 -5.35 -7.43
CA VAL A 18 -16.39 -4.08 -7.56
C VAL A 18 -16.45 -3.24 -6.27
N ALA A 19 -17.59 -3.26 -5.56
CA ALA A 19 -17.73 -2.54 -4.30
C ALA A 19 -16.90 -3.16 -3.17
N VAL A 20 -16.83 -4.50 -3.08
CA VAL A 20 -16.02 -5.22 -2.09
C VAL A 20 -14.52 -4.97 -2.32
N ASP A 21 -14.09 -4.95 -3.58
CA ASP A 21 -12.69 -4.64 -3.94
C ASP A 21 -12.32 -3.20 -3.57
N ALA A 22 -13.22 -2.24 -3.82
CA ALA A 22 -12.99 -0.83 -3.48
C ALA A 22 -12.89 -0.59 -1.96
N VAL A 23 -13.71 -1.27 -1.17
CA VAL A 23 -13.64 -1.22 0.31
C VAL A 23 -12.32 -1.82 0.81
N SER A 24 -11.94 -2.98 0.28
CA SER A 24 -10.69 -3.66 0.65
C SER A 24 -9.46 -2.81 0.31
N PHE A 25 -9.47 -2.14 -0.84
CA PHE A 25 -8.42 -1.22 -1.24
C PHE A 25 -8.31 0.00 -0.31
N THR A 26 -9.43 0.59 0.09
CA THR A 26 -9.45 1.73 1.02
C THR A 26 -8.90 1.32 2.39
N LEU A 27 -9.30 0.13 2.89
CA LEU A 27 -8.79 -0.40 4.14
C LEU A 27 -7.28 -0.67 4.10
N LEU A 28 -6.77 -1.18 2.98
CA LEU A 28 -5.33 -1.35 2.75
C LEU A 28 -4.59 -0.01 2.79
N GLN A 29 -5.15 1.05 2.18
CA GLN A 29 -4.56 2.39 2.22
C GLN A 29 -4.49 2.94 3.65
N ASP A 30 -5.55 2.79 4.45
CA ASP A 30 -5.59 3.24 5.84
C ASP A 30 -4.58 2.50 6.72
N GLN A 31 -4.44 1.19 6.52
CA GLN A 31 -3.43 0.40 7.24
C GLN A 31 -2.01 0.78 6.83
N LEU A 32 -1.76 0.97 5.53
CA LEU A 32 -0.47 1.45 5.04
C LEU A 32 -0.12 2.81 5.65
N GLN A 33 -1.09 3.74 5.68
CA GLN A 33 -0.95 5.04 6.31
C GLN A 33 -0.58 4.92 7.80
N SER A 34 -1.31 4.08 8.55
CA SER A 34 -1.05 3.82 9.97
C SER A 34 0.35 3.25 10.21
N VAL A 35 0.82 2.34 9.35
CA VAL A 35 2.18 1.80 9.43
C VAL A 35 3.22 2.89 9.16
N LEU A 36 3.01 3.76 8.18
CA LEU A 36 3.92 4.88 7.88
C LEU A 36 4.01 5.89 9.01
N GLU A 37 2.93 6.10 9.78
CA GLU A 37 2.91 6.98 10.96
C GLU A 37 3.80 6.47 12.11
N THR A 38 4.15 5.17 12.11
CA THR A 38 5.08 4.59 13.09
C THR A 38 6.57 4.85 12.75
N LEU A 39 6.84 5.49 11.61
CA LEU A 39 8.17 5.90 11.18
C LEU A 39 8.43 7.36 11.55
N SER A 40 9.69 7.79 11.49
CA SER A 40 9.95 9.23 11.56
C SER A 40 9.44 9.94 10.32
N GLU A 41 9.10 11.23 10.43
CA GLU A 41 8.58 12.05 9.33
C GLU A 41 9.46 11.98 8.06
N ARG A 42 10.78 12.01 8.24
CA ARG A 42 11.74 11.84 7.12
C ARG A 42 11.70 10.46 6.49
N GLU A 43 11.60 9.40 7.29
CA GLU A 43 11.52 8.02 6.78
C GLU A 43 10.21 7.79 6.03
N ALA A 44 9.08 8.23 6.61
CA ALA A 44 7.77 8.15 5.97
C ALA A 44 7.74 8.95 4.67
N GLY A 45 8.27 10.18 4.66
CA GLY A 45 8.32 11.02 3.47
C GLY A 45 9.18 10.44 2.34
N VAL A 46 10.34 9.87 2.66
CA VAL A 46 11.16 9.14 1.67
C VAL A 46 10.39 7.98 1.05
N VAL A 47 9.68 7.19 1.86
CA VAL A 47 8.86 6.06 1.36
C VAL A 47 7.69 6.56 0.50
N ARG A 48 6.96 7.58 0.96
CA ARG A 48 5.84 8.16 0.19
C ARG A 48 6.28 8.64 -1.19
N LEU A 49 7.36 9.41 -1.27
CA LEU A 49 7.88 9.89 -2.55
C LEU A 49 8.43 8.74 -3.40
N ARG A 50 9.12 7.78 -2.79
CA ARG A 50 9.74 6.66 -3.53
C ARG A 50 8.70 5.81 -4.27
N PHE A 51 7.57 5.55 -3.63
CA PHE A 51 6.52 4.68 -4.17
C PHE A 51 5.31 5.45 -4.70
N GLY A 52 5.34 6.78 -4.70
CA GLY A 52 4.23 7.60 -5.21
C GLY A 52 2.96 7.48 -4.36
N LEU A 53 3.07 7.27 -3.05
CA LEU A 53 1.92 7.00 -2.16
C LEU A 53 1.06 8.24 -1.86
N THR A 54 1.27 9.34 -2.59
CA THR A 54 0.55 10.61 -2.39
C THR A 54 0.06 11.17 -3.71
N ASP A 55 0.91 11.20 -4.73
CA ASP A 55 0.60 11.73 -6.07
C ASP A 55 0.56 10.66 -7.17
N GLY A 56 0.76 9.38 -6.82
CA GLY A 56 0.86 8.27 -7.77
C GLY A 56 2.16 8.26 -8.59
N GLN A 57 3.10 9.18 -8.33
CA GLN A 57 4.32 9.33 -9.11
C GLN A 57 5.54 8.92 -8.30
N PRO A 58 6.11 7.72 -8.54
CA PRO A 58 7.32 7.30 -7.85
C PRO A 58 8.50 8.19 -8.25
N ARG A 59 9.28 8.60 -7.25
CA ARG A 59 10.51 9.39 -7.42
C ARG A 59 11.74 8.52 -7.29
N THR A 60 12.81 8.90 -7.98
CA THR A 60 14.14 8.30 -7.87
C THR A 60 14.86 8.78 -6.61
N LEU A 61 15.88 8.04 -6.15
CA LEU A 61 16.69 8.44 -4.99
C LEU A 61 17.37 9.80 -5.19
N ASP A 62 17.74 10.14 -6.43
CA ASP A 62 18.34 11.42 -6.78
C ASP A 62 17.33 12.56 -6.65
N GLU A 63 16.13 12.42 -7.22
CA GLU A 63 15.06 13.42 -7.11
C GLU A 63 14.65 13.64 -5.65
N ILE A 64 14.51 12.57 -4.87
CA ILE A 64 14.23 12.65 -3.43
C ILE A 64 15.38 13.35 -2.70
N GLY A 65 16.63 13.07 -3.09
CA GLY A 65 17.81 13.73 -2.55
C GLY A 65 17.77 15.25 -2.76
N GLN A 66 17.37 15.70 -3.96
CA GLN A 66 17.18 17.12 -4.27
C GLN A 66 16.09 17.75 -3.38
N VAL A 67 14.94 17.09 -3.21
CA VAL A 67 13.84 17.59 -2.35
C VAL A 67 14.29 17.76 -0.89
N TYR A 68 15.08 16.83 -0.37
CA TYR A 68 15.55 16.88 1.03
C TYR A 68 16.88 17.63 1.21
N GLY A 69 17.51 18.11 0.14
CA GLY A 69 18.81 18.78 0.20
C GLY A 69 19.94 17.86 0.68
N VAL A 70 19.89 16.57 0.33
CA VAL A 70 20.89 15.57 0.73
C VAL A 70 21.36 14.73 -0.45
N THR A 71 22.47 14.01 -0.28
CA THR A 71 22.99 13.14 -1.33
C THR A 71 22.08 11.94 -1.59
N ARG A 72 22.13 11.42 -2.82
CA ARG A 72 21.49 10.15 -3.22
C ARG A 72 21.77 9.01 -2.25
N GLU A 73 23.05 8.87 -1.87
CA GLU A 73 23.50 7.81 -0.97
C GLU A 73 22.86 7.96 0.42
N ARG A 74 22.64 9.19 0.88
CA ARG A 74 21.91 9.44 2.13
C ARG A 74 20.47 8.97 2.05
N ILE A 75 19.78 9.21 0.93
CA ILE A 75 18.41 8.69 0.72
C ILE A 75 18.42 7.16 0.68
N ARG A 76 19.38 6.54 -0.04
CA ARG A 76 19.53 5.08 -0.08
C ARG A 76 19.69 4.45 1.30
N GLN A 77 20.47 5.08 2.17
CA GLN A 77 20.64 4.63 3.56
C GLN A 77 19.34 4.73 4.36
N ILE A 78 18.60 5.83 4.22
CA ILE A 78 17.29 6.02 4.87
C ILE A 78 16.30 4.97 4.37
N GLU A 79 16.22 4.76 3.06
CA GLU A 79 15.35 3.74 2.43
C GLU A 79 15.67 2.35 2.99
N SER A 80 16.93 1.91 2.95
CA SER A 80 17.33 0.58 3.45
C SER A 80 16.97 0.38 4.93
N LYS A 81 17.26 1.39 5.77
CA LYS A 81 16.90 1.36 7.20
C LYS A 81 15.39 1.30 7.40
N THR A 82 14.64 2.08 6.64
CA THR A 82 13.17 2.14 6.74
C THR A 82 12.54 0.83 6.29
N MET A 83 12.98 0.27 5.17
CA MET A 83 12.52 -1.02 4.68
C MET A 83 12.84 -2.15 5.67
N SER A 84 13.98 -2.07 6.37
CA SER A 84 14.27 -3.02 7.44
C SER A 84 13.28 -2.91 8.61
N LYS A 85 12.85 -1.69 8.98
CA LYS A 85 11.82 -1.47 10.01
C LYS A 85 10.45 -1.98 9.59
N LEU A 86 10.08 -1.76 8.33
CA LEU A 86 8.79 -2.18 7.77
C LEU A 86 8.68 -3.70 7.64
N ARG A 87 9.79 -4.39 7.31
CA ARG A 87 9.83 -5.86 7.24
C ARG A 87 9.75 -6.55 8.60
N HIS A 88 9.99 -5.85 9.70
CA HIS A 88 9.92 -6.44 11.03
C HIS A 88 8.50 -6.97 11.32
N PRO A 89 8.33 -8.18 11.89
CA PRO A 89 7.01 -8.82 12.08
C PRO A 89 5.98 -7.93 12.78
N SER A 90 6.42 -7.12 13.74
CA SER A 90 5.55 -6.19 14.47
C SER A 90 4.85 -5.15 13.58
N ARG A 91 5.36 -4.89 12.37
CA ARG A 91 4.76 -3.96 11.39
C ARG A 91 4.27 -4.70 10.14
N SER A 92 5.02 -5.70 9.67
CA SER A 92 4.67 -6.42 8.44
C SER A 92 3.45 -7.31 8.60
N GLN A 93 3.13 -7.80 9.81
CA GLN A 93 1.97 -8.68 10.01
C GLN A 93 0.65 -8.00 9.64
N VAL A 94 0.50 -6.70 9.92
CA VAL A 94 -0.70 -5.92 9.58
C VAL A 94 -0.96 -5.85 8.08
N LEU A 95 0.10 -5.85 7.27
CA LEU A 95 0.01 -5.74 5.82
C LEU A 95 0.02 -7.11 5.12
N ARG A 96 0.45 -8.17 5.80
CA ARG A 96 0.52 -9.54 5.23
C ARG A 96 -0.86 -10.10 4.93
N ASP A 97 -1.84 -9.80 5.78
CA ASP A 97 -3.21 -10.28 5.64
C ASP A 97 -3.91 -9.76 4.36
N TYR A 98 -3.29 -8.81 3.64
CA TYR A 98 -3.76 -8.27 2.36
C TYR A 98 -2.98 -8.79 1.14
N LEU A 99 -2.03 -9.71 1.33
CA LEU A 99 -1.21 -10.30 0.25
C LEU A 99 -1.62 -11.73 -0.12
N ASP A 100 -2.61 -12.30 0.58
CA ASP A 100 -3.22 -13.61 0.32
C ASP A 100 -4.47 -13.47 -0.56
#